data_AF-A0A4R3VZM1-F1
#
_entry.id   AF-A0A4R3VZM1-F1
#
_cell.length_a   1.000
_cell.length_b   1.000
_cell.length_c   1.000
_cell.angle_alpha   90.00
_cell.angle_beta   90.00
_cell.angle_gamma   90.00
#
_symmetry.space_group_name_H-M   'P 1'
#
loop_
_entity.id
_entity.type
_entity.pdbx_description
1 polymer ?
#
loop_
_entity_poly.entity_id
_entity_poly.type
_entity_poly.pdbx_seq_one_letter_code
_entity_poly.pdbx_strand_id
1 'polypeptide(L)'
;MSQNKQTIDDLMSDFFDHMRSIHRTEGSLKRYKRKWQRIKNFMSAQKLKYYSESVQQAYLKHELGDYHYYQLDRQKRDLVNITEALGEFQKTGRLFMGPRKQRPKEFCGSAAASIKSFIEYRQGVLNLSDNTIKSYVFHLYSFCCYIHKYNINLEAIKASEVLLYVEDMNPDKPANRHVSLKILRNYFKYLYENKTLSTDYSRIIPKDNYKNQPKLPSTFTDVEITQLLKSVDRGNPKGKRDYAMLLLAIRLGLRASDICELTFDNVIWERNIIQLVQFKTGKAIELPLLPEVGNAMIAYLKYGRPVTDDNHFFIHALAPYERIHSSDMGNMVRKYMTLSKINYSNRKHGPHSLRHSFASALLRDKVPLPVISEALGHSSMDSTMLYLRIDKDSLKKCALEVPALKASFYEQKIS
;
A
#
# COMPACT_ATOMS: atom_id res chain seq x y z
N MET A 1 27.82 1.31 -21.22
CA MET A 1 27.44 -0.03 -20.71
C MET A 1 27.32 -0.96 -21.89
N SER A 2 28.14 -2.01 -21.95
CA SER A 2 28.14 -2.97 -23.05
C SER A 2 26.78 -3.65 -23.15
N GLN A 3 26.10 -3.57 -24.30
CA GLN A 3 24.87 -4.35 -24.52
C GLN A 3 25.26 -5.82 -24.45
N ASN A 4 24.78 -6.54 -23.43
CA ASN A 4 24.95 -8.00 -23.34
C ASN A 4 24.29 -8.63 -24.57
N LYS A 5 25.11 -9.02 -25.56
CA LYS A 5 24.65 -9.65 -26.81
C LYS A 5 24.25 -11.08 -26.52
N GLN A 6 23.01 -11.27 -26.07
CA GLN A 6 22.42 -12.58 -25.79
C GLN A 6 21.39 -12.94 -26.86
N THR A 7 21.37 -14.19 -27.32
CA THR A 7 20.31 -14.67 -28.21
C THR A 7 18.99 -14.79 -27.42
N ILE A 8 17.86 -14.72 -28.10
CA ILE A 8 16.56 -14.88 -27.43
C ILE A 8 16.40 -16.28 -26.81
N ASP A 9 16.99 -17.31 -27.43
CA ASP A 9 16.91 -18.69 -26.95
C ASP A 9 17.72 -18.89 -25.66
N ASP A 10 18.94 -18.40 -25.62
CA ASP A 10 19.78 -18.45 -24.40
C ASP A 10 19.12 -17.66 -23.27
N LEU A 11 18.61 -16.46 -23.57
CA LEU A 11 17.94 -15.60 -22.59
C LEU A 11 16.67 -16.26 -22.03
N MET A 12 15.89 -16.92 -22.87
CA MET A 12 14.72 -17.68 -22.43
C MET A 12 15.11 -18.89 -21.58
N SER A 13 16.18 -19.61 -21.93
CA SER A 13 16.66 -20.76 -21.17
C SER A 13 17.09 -20.34 -19.76
N ASP A 14 18.00 -19.36 -19.66
CA ASP A 14 18.49 -18.81 -18.41
C ASP A 14 17.34 -18.34 -17.51
N PHE A 15 16.34 -17.70 -18.11
CA PHE A 15 15.15 -17.24 -17.40
C PHE A 15 14.34 -18.39 -16.81
N PHE A 16 14.10 -19.46 -17.57
CA PHE A 16 13.31 -20.59 -17.07
C PHE A 16 14.05 -21.36 -15.99
N ASP A 17 15.38 -21.48 -16.10
CA ASP A 17 16.21 -22.08 -15.05
C ASP A 17 16.17 -21.24 -13.77
N HIS A 18 16.27 -19.92 -13.90
CA HIS A 18 16.06 -19.02 -12.77
C HIS A 18 14.67 -19.18 -12.15
N MET A 19 13.60 -19.21 -12.96
CA MET A 19 12.23 -19.40 -12.45
C MET A 19 12.00 -20.74 -11.74
N ARG A 20 12.65 -21.82 -12.19
CA ARG A 20 12.60 -23.12 -11.51
C ARG A 20 13.34 -23.08 -10.17
N SER A 21 14.49 -22.40 -10.10
CA SER A 21 15.27 -22.25 -8.87
C SER A 21 14.48 -21.55 -7.74
N ILE A 22 13.54 -20.66 -8.10
CA ILE A 22 12.64 -19.98 -7.16
C ILE A 22 11.28 -20.69 -6.98
N HIS A 23 11.19 -21.98 -7.34
CA HIS A 23 10.04 -22.87 -7.16
C HIS A 23 8.71 -22.34 -7.72
N ARG A 24 8.73 -21.76 -8.92
CA ARG A 24 7.50 -21.26 -9.57
C ARG A 24 6.66 -22.39 -10.13
N THR A 25 5.35 -22.16 -10.17
CA THR A 25 4.39 -23.13 -10.71
C THR A 25 4.57 -23.29 -12.22
N GLU A 26 4.36 -24.51 -12.70
CA GLU A 26 4.35 -24.85 -14.14
C GLU A 26 3.38 -23.98 -14.95
N GLY A 27 2.24 -23.60 -14.36
CA GLY A 27 1.30 -22.67 -15.00
C GLY A 27 1.90 -21.29 -15.27
N SER A 28 2.76 -20.80 -14.37
CA SER A 28 3.48 -19.53 -14.55
C SER A 28 4.51 -19.63 -15.68
N LEU A 29 5.30 -20.71 -15.70
CA LEU A 29 6.30 -20.97 -16.75
C LEU A 29 5.65 -21.04 -18.13
N LYS A 30 4.55 -21.79 -18.27
CA LYS A 30 3.79 -21.91 -19.52
C LYS A 30 3.27 -20.56 -20.03
N ARG A 31 2.83 -19.68 -19.12
CA ARG A 31 2.34 -18.34 -19.47
C ARG A 31 3.44 -17.47 -20.09
N TYR A 32 4.63 -17.42 -19.48
CA TYR A 32 5.79 -16.71 -20.04
C TYR A 32 6.21 -17.30 -21.39
N LYS A 33 6.36 -18.63 -21.46
CA LYS A 33 6.77 -19.35 -22.67
C LYS A 33 5.89 -19.02 -23.88
N ARG A 34 4.56 -19.08 -23.73
CA ARG A 34 3.60 -18.79 -24.82
C ARG A 34 3.74 -17.37 -25.36
N LYS A 35 3.94 -16.38 -24.49
CA LYS A 35 4.04 -14.98 -24.91
C LYS A 35 5.38 -14.68 -25.56
N TRP A 36 6.47 -15.20 -25.02
CA TRP A 36 7.80 -14.97 -25.58
C TRP A 36 8.07 -15.73 -26.87
N GLN A 37 7.36 -16.83 -27.12
CA GLN A 37 7.36 -17.45 -28.44
C GLN A 37 6.90 -16.47 -29.53
N ARG A 38 5.99 -15.55 -29.22
CA ARG A 38 5.55 -14.50 -30.17
C ARG A 38 6.66 -13.48 -30.43
N ILE A 39 7.43 -13.11 -29.41
CA ILE A 39 8.61 -12.25 -29.56
C ILE A 39 9.65 -12.95 -30.43
N LYS A 40 9.91 -14.24 -30.19
CA LYS A 40 10.82 -15.04 -31.02
C LYS A 40 10.39 -15.06 -32.47
N ASN A 41 9.11 -15.29 -32.75
CA ASN A 41 8.59 -15.27 -34.12
C ASN A 41 8.75 -13.89 -34.78
N PHE A 42 8.51 -12.80 -34.04
CA PHE A 42 8.73 -11.43 -34.52
C PHE A 42 10.21 -11.17 -34.86
N MET A 43 11.14 -11.60 -34.00
CA MET A 43 12.58 -11.47 -34.25
C MET A 43 13.02 -12.26 -35.49
N SER A 44 12.52 -13.49 -35.65
CA SER A 44 12.81 -14.30 -36.84
C SER A 44 12.32 -13.64 -38.13
N ALA A 45 11.12 -13.05 -38.12
CA ALA A 45 10.57 -12.34 -39.27
C ALA A 45 11.41 -11.11 -39.66
N GLN A 46 12.01 -10.43 -38.68
CA GLN A 46 12.90 -9.29 -38.91
C GLN A 46 14.39 -9.65 -39.02
N LYS A 47 14.73 -10.95 -39.06
CA LYS A 47 16.12 -11.46 -39.13
C LYS A 47 17.01 -10.94 -37.98
N LEU A 48 16.44 -10.75 -36.80
CA LEU A 48 17.14 -10.27 -35.61
C LEU A 48 17.67 -11.44 -34.77
N LYS A 49 18.99 -11.51 -34.56
CA LYS A 49 19.64 -12.59 -33.80
C LYS A 49 19.72 -12.33 -32.29
N TYR A 50 19.93 -11.07 -31.90
CA TYR A 50 20.17 -10.69 -30.50
C TYR A 50 18.97 -9.93 -29.94
N TYR A 51 18.59 -10.27 -28.70
CA TYR A 51 17.54 -9.53 -28.00
C TYR A 51 18.11 -8.23 -27.43
N SER A 52 17.34 -7.15 -27.50
CA SER A 52 17.71 -5.86 -26.91
C SER A 52 16.48 -5.01 -26.62
N GLU A 53 16.67 -3.89 -25.90
CA GLU A 53 15.60 -2.96 -25.57
C GLU A 53 14.93 -2.34 -26.81
N SER A 54 15.67 -2.11 -27.90
CA SER A 54 15.09 -1.64 -29.16
C SER A 54 14.16 -2.69 -29.79
N VAL A 55 14.55 -3.99 -29.74
CA VAL A 55 13.70 -5.10 -30.20
C VAL A 55 12.43 -5.21 -29.36
N GLN A 56 12.55 -5.05 -28.04
CA GLN A 56 11.42 -5.01 -27.11
C GLN A 56 10.43 -3.89 -27.49
N GLN A 57 10.93 -2.67 -27.67
CA GLN A 57 10.10 -1.52 -28.04
C GLN A 57 9.46 -1.70 -29.43
N ALA A 58 10.21 -2.22 -30.41
CA ALA A 58 9.71 -2.49 -31.74
C ALA A 58 8.58 -3.54 -31.74
N TYR A 59 8.74 -4.61 -30.96
CA TYR A 59 7.71 -5.64 -30.80
C TYR A 59 6.43 -5.08 -30.15
N LEU A 60 6.56 -4.30 -29.08
CA LEU A 60 5.41 -3.69 -28.41
C LEU A 60 4.70 -2.69 -29.31
N LYS A 61 5.44 -1.88 -30.08
CA LYS A 61 4.86 -0.97 -31.07
C LYS A 61 4.15 -1.72 -32.19
N HIS A 62 4.71 -2.83 -32.68
CA HIS A 62 4.07 -3.68 -33.68
C HIS A 62 2.74 -4.28 -33.20
N GLU A 63 2.66 -4.70 -31.93
CA GLU A 63 1.47 -5.35 -31.37
C GLU A 63 0.40 -4.38 -30.86
N LEU A 64 0.79 -3.19 -30.40
CA LEU A 64 -0.10 -2.26 -29.69
C LEU A 64 -0.21 -0.88 -30.36
N GLY A 65 0.60 -0.58 -31.38
CA GLY A 65 0.74 0.76 -31.92
C GLY A 65 1.38 1.72 -30.93
N ASP A 66 1.06 3.02 -31.04
CA ASP A 66 1.35 3.98 -29.99
C ASP A 66 0.31 3.80 -28.86
N TYR A 67 0.78 3.41 -27.68
CA TYR A 67 -0.10 3.04 -26.57
C TYR A 67 0.24 3.77 -25.27
N HIS A 68 -0.80 4.06 -24.49
CA HIS A 68 -0.65 4.48 -23.10
C HIS A 68 -0.96 3.32 -22.15
N TYR A 69 0.02 2.87 -21.34
CA TYR A 69 -0.08 1.65 -20.52
C TYR A 69 -1.36 1.55 -19.67
N TYR A 70 -1.82 2.67 -19.11
CA TYR A 70 -3.01 2.73 -18.25
C TYR A 70 -4.35 2.66 -18.99
N GLN A 71 -4.37 2.95 -20.30
CA GLN A 71 -5.57 2.83 -21.13
C GLN A 71 -5.76 1.41 -21.67
N LEU A 72 -4.73 0.57 -21.56
CA LEU A 72 -4.76 -0.81 -22.02
C LEU A 72 -5.67 -1.69 -21.14
N ASP A 73 -6.36 -2.63 -21.79
CA ASP A 73 -7.08 -3.70 -21.10
C ASP A 73 -6.10 -4.63 -20.34
N ARG A 74 -6.66 -5.57 -19.56
CA ARG A 74 -5.86 -6.48 -18.72
C ARG A 74 -4.93 -7.37 -19.56
N GLN A 75 -5.37 -7.83 -20.73
CA GLN A 75 -4.58 -8.74 -21.57
C GLN A 75 -3.42 -8.00 -22.25
N LYS A 76 -3.65 -6.78 -22.74
CA LYS A 76 -2.63 -5.92 -23.34
C LYS A 76 -1.61 -5.46 -22.30
N ARG A 77 -2.05 -5.08 -21.09
CA ARG A 77 -1.12 -4.83 -19.97
C ARG A 77 -0.28 -6.05 -19.65
N ASP A 78 -0.87 -7.24 -19.69
CA ASP A 78 -0.14 -8.48 -19.46
C ASP A 78 0.89 -8.80 -20.54
N LEU A 79 0.65 -8.37 -21.79
CA LEU A 79 1.64 -8.45 -22.86
C LEU A 79 2.81 -7.50 -22.58
N VAL A 80 2.52 -6.23 -22.30
CA VAL A 80 3.54 -5.19 -22.05
C VAL A 80 4.46 -5.59 -20.91
N ASN A 81 3.87 -5.76 -19.72
CA ASN A 81 3.83 -7.05 -19.08
C ASN A 81 5.02 -8.00 -19.32
N ILE A 82 4.68 -9.25 -19.52
CA ILE A 82 5.61 -10.33 -19.79
C ILE A 82 6.79 -9.95 -20.71
N THR A 83 6.58 -9.11 -21.73
CA THR A 83 7.67 -8.63 -22.62
C THR A 83 8.79 -7.89 -21.87
N GLU A 84 8.48 -6.91 -21.01
CA GLU A 84 9.52 -6.17 -20.28
C GLU A 84 10.26 -6.99 -19.22
N ALA A 85 9.65 -8.10 -18.74
CA ALA A 85 10.35 -8.96 -17.78
C ALA A 85 11.56 -9.62 -18.43
N LEU A 86 11.52 -9.86 -19.75
CA LEU A 86 12.61 -10.43 -20.51
C LEU A 86 13.79 -9.46 -20.61
N GLY A 87 13.52 -8.18 -20.93
CA GLY A 87 14.56 -7.14 -20.98
C GLY A 87 15.12 -6.78 -19.62
N GLU A 88 14.29 -6.77 -18.58
CA GLU A 88 14.76 -6.58 -17.20
C GLU A 88 15.66 -7.74 -16.74
N PHE A 89 15.27 -8.97 -17.05
CA PHE A 89 16.09 -10.15 -16.77
C PHE A 89 17.41 -10.12 -17.54
N GLN A 90 17.42 -9.72 -18.81
CA GLN A 90 18.66 -9.55 -19.58
C GLN A 90 19.61 -8.53 -18.95
N LYS A 91 19.08 -7.42 -18.43
CA LYS A 91 19.87 -6.35 -17.81
C LYS A 91 20.41 -6.74 -16.44
N THR A 92 19.66 -7.52 -15.66
CA THR A 92 19.92 -7.68 -14.22
C THR A 92 20.17 -9.12 -13.78
N GLY A 93 19.94 -10.10 -14.65
CA GLY A 93 19.93 -11.53 -14.31
C GLY A 93 18.84 -11.92 -13.30
N ARG A 94 17.88 -11.03 -13.02
CA ARG A 94 16.88 -11.20 -11.97
C ARG A 94 15.49 -10.83 -12.45
N LEU A 95 14.50 -11.49 -11.86
CA LEU A 95 13.11 -11.11 -11.97
C LEU A 95 12.71 -10.23 -10.79
N PHE A 96 12.33 -8.98 -11.03
CA PHE A 96 11.71 -8.16 -9.99
C PHE A 96 10.27 -8.64 -9.77
N MET A 97 10.10 -9.52 -8.78
CA MET A 97 8.83 -10.15 -8.47
C MET A 97 7.95 -9.24 -7.60
N GLY A 98 6.76 -8.93 -8.12
CA GLY A 98 5.75 -8.12 -7.43
C GLY A 98 4.73 -7.60 -8.44
N PRO A 99 3.66 -6.89 -8.01
CA PRO A 99 2.97 -6.00 -8.94
C PRO A 99 4.06 -5.10 -9.51
N ARG A 100 4.28 -5.19 -10.83
CA ARG A 100 5.20 -4.28 -11.51
C ARG A 100 4.91 -2.89 -11.00
N LYS A 101 5.97 -2.20 -10.55
CA LYS A 101 5.88 -0.81 -10.13
C LYS A 101 4.92 -0.14 -11.09
N GLN A 102 3.76 0.28 -10.58
CA GLN A 102 2.77 0.96 -11.41
C GLN A 102 3.57 2.05 -12.13
N ARG A 103 3.64 1.97 -13.47
CA ARG A 103 4.48 2.88 -14.25
C ARG A 103 4.24 4.32 -13.77
N PRO A 104 5.23 5.20 -13.72
CA PRO A 104 4.96 6.59 -13.40
C PRO A 104 3.77 7.06 -14.23
N LYS A 105 2.77 7.63 -13.55
CA LYS A 105 1.60 8.18 -14.23
C LYS A 105 2.06 9.46 -14.91
N GLU A 106 2.38 9.37 -16.19
CA GLU A 106 2.83 10.50 -16.99
C GLU A 106 1.62 11.34 -17.38
N PHE A 107 1.59 12.60 -16.92
CA PHE A 107 0.53 13.52 -17.30
C PHE A 107 0.73 13.98 -18.76
N CYS A 108 -0.34 14.00 -19.54
CA CYS A 108 -0.35 14.41 -20.94
C CYS A 108 -1.49 15.41 -21.24
N GLY A 109 -1.34 16.20 -22.30
CA GLY A 109 -2.33 17.21 -22.73
C GLY A 109 -2.22 18.55 -21.99
N SER A 110 -3.23 19.40 -22.20
CA SER A 110 -3.28 20.80 -21.70
C SER A 110 -3.10 20.93 -20.18
N ALA A 111 -3.54 19.92 -19.41
CA ALA A 111 -3.45 19.92 -17.95
C ALA A 111 -2.12 19.42 -17.38
N ALA A 112 -1.20 18.91 -18.20
CA ALA A 112 -0.02 18.21 -17.70
C ALA A 112 0.94 19.11 -16.91
N ALA A 113 1.23 20.31 -17.44
CA ALA A 113 2.16 21.26 -16.82
C ALA A 113 1.61 21.76 -15.48
N SER A 114 0.35 22.19 -15.45
CA SER A 114 -0.29 22.72 -14.25
C SER A 114 -0.47 21.68 -13.14
N ILE A 115 -0.75 20.41 -13.50
CA ILE A 115 -0.78 19.30 -12.53
C ILE A 115 0.60 19.07 -11.91
N LYS A 116 1.68 19.10 -12.71
CA LYS A 116 3.05 18.95 -12.19
C LYS A 116 3.40 20.08 -11.23
N SER A 117 3.18 21.34 -11.60
CA SER A 117 3.43 22.48 -10.72
C SER A 117 2.59 22.43 -9.45
N PHE A 118 1.34 21.99 -9.53
CA PHE A 118 0.52 21.78 -8.33
C PHE A 118 1.10 20.70 -7.41
N ILE A 119 1.56 19.57 -7.96
CA ILE A 119 2.17 18.51 -7.16
C ILE A 119 3.45 19.01 -6.49
N GLU A 120 4.30 19.74 -7.22
CA GLU A 120 5.52 20.36 -6.70
C GLU A 120 5.21 21.36 -5.57
N TYR A 121 4.21 22.23 -5.76
CA TYR A 121 3.74 23.14 -4.72
C TYR A 121 3.27 22.39 -3.47
N ARG A 122 2.45 21.34 -3.63
CA ARG A 122 1.94 20.53 -2.52
C ARG A 122 3.05 19.74 -1.82
N GLN A 123 4.11 19.36 -2.53
CA GLN A 123 5.25 18.66 -1.96
C GLN A 123 6.19 19.60 -1.23
N GLY A 124 6.63 20.69 -1.87
CA GLY A 124 7.64 21.60 -1.33
C GLY A 124 7.10 22.59 -0.29
N VAL A 125 5.94 23.20 -0.53
CA VAL A 125 5.40 24.25 0.36
C VAL A 125 4.62 23.67 1.53
N LEU A 126 3.92 22.55 1.31
CA LEU A 126 3.06 21.94 2.34
C LEU A 126 3.65 20.68 2.97
N ASN A 127 4.87 20.28 2.60
CA ASN A 127 5.59 19.14 3.16
C ASN A 127 4.74 17.87 3.26
N LEU A 128 3.92 17.59 2.25
CA LEU A 128 3.07 16.41 2.24
C LEU A 128 3.92 15.14 2.04
N SER A 129 3.58 14.08 2.78
CA SER A 129 4.24 12.78 2.64
C SER A 129 4.13 12.22 1.22
N ASP A 130 5.14 11.45 0.79
CA ASP A 130 5.16 10.78 -0.52
C ASP A 130 3.91 9.95 -0.80
N ASN A 131 3.34 9.31 0.22
CA ASN A 131 2.11 8.53 0.06
C ASN A 131 0.90 9.42 -0.24
N THR A 132 0.85 10.61 0.36
CA THR A 132 -0.15 11.61 0.02
C THR A 132 0.06 12.10 -1.40
N ILE A 133 1.29 12.39 -1.82
CA ILE A 133 1.60 12.81 -3.19
C ILE A 133 1.24 11.72 -4.21
N LYS A 134 1.54 10.45 -3.93
CA LYS A 134 1.12 9.31 -4.77
C LYS A 134 -0.41 9.24 -4.93
N SER A 135 -1.17 9.58 -3.88
CA SER A 135 -2.62 9.69 -3.96
C SER A 135 -3.04 10.86 -4.85
N TYR A 136 -2.41 12.04 -4.74
CA TYR A 136 -2.65 13.18 -5.62
C TYR A 136 -2.40 12.82 -7.08
N VAL A 137 -1.23 12.25 -7.38
CA VAL A 137 -0.86 11.76 -8.71
C VAL A 137 -1.90 10.77 -9.25
N PHE A 138 -2.34 9.83 -8.41
CA PHE A 138 -3.34 8.84 -8.81
C PHE A 138 -4.66 9.49 -9.25
N HIS A 139 -5.20 10.42 -8.45
CA HIS A 139 -6.49 11.05 -8.73
C HIS A 139 -6.43 12.08 -9.85
N LEU A 140 -5.39 12.92 -9.86
CA LEU A 140 -5.21 13.94 -10.91
C LEU A 140 -4.90 13.33 -12.27
N TYR A 141 -4.28 12.14 -12.31
CA TYR A 141 -4.03 11.45 -13.56
C TYR A 141 -5.34 11.01 -14.24
N SER A 142 -6.32 10.51 -13.47
CA SER A 142 -7.63 10.19 -14.01
C SER A 142 -8.32 11.41 -14.61
N PHE A 143 -8.20 12.58 -13.97
CA PHE A 143 -8.71 13.84 -14.51
C PHE A 143 -7.94 14.28 -15.76
N CYS A 144 -6.61 14.17 -15.76
CA CYS A 144 -5.76 14.47 -16.91
C CYS A 144 -6.15 13.63 -18.13
N CYS A 145 -6.41 12.33 -17.94
CA CYS A 145 -6.89 11.46 -19.00
C CYS A 145 -8.27 11.87 -19.53
N TYR A 146 -9.19 12.32 -18.66
CA TYR A 146 -10.49 12.84 -19.07
C TYR A 146 -10.34 14.10 -19.94
N ILE A 147 -9.56 15.08 -19.49
CA ILE A 147 -9.27 16.32 -20.23
C ILE A 147 -8.68 16.00 -21.61
N HIS A 148 -7.71 15.10 -21.67
CA HIS A 148 -7.08 14.70 -22.92
C HIS A 148 -8.05 13.95 -23.86
N LYS A 149 -8.85 13.02 -23.33
CA LYS A 149 -9.81 12.22 -24.11
C LYS A 149 -10.86 13.08 -24.82
N TYR A 150 -11.36 14.12 -24.14
CA TYR A 150 -12.37 15.03 -24.69
C TYR A 150 -11.77 16.29 -25.33
N ASN A 151 -10.44 16.36 -25.45
CA ASN A 151 -9.71 17.50 -26.00
C ASN A 151 -10.09 18.86 -25.35
N ILE A 152 -10.29 18.84 -24.04
CA ILE A 152 -10.71 20.03 -23.28
C ILE A 152 -9.49 20.93 -23.07
N ASN A 153 -9.62 22.22 -23.38
CA ASN A 153 -8.62 23.20 -23.01
C ASN A 153 -8.80 23.57 -21.53
N LEU A 154 -7.80 23.28 -20.70
CA LEU A 154 -7.87 23.55 -19.27
C LEU A 154 -8.08 25.05 -18.98
N GLU A 155 -7.41 25.96 -19.69
CA GLU A 155 -7.49 27.40 -19.43
C GLU A 155 -8.87 28.00 -19.74
N ALA A 156 -9.59 27.36 -20.67
CA ALA A 156 -10.94 27.74 -21.08
C ALA A 156 -12.01 26.74 -20.60
N ILE A 157 -11.69 25.93 -19.59
CA ILE A 157 -12.60 24.90 -19.07
C ILE A 157 -13.88 25.54 -18.55
N LYS A 158 -15.02 24.91 -18.83
CA LYS A 158 -16.36 25.35 -18.39
C LYS A 158 -16.82 24.57 -17.18
N ALA A 159 -17.71 25.17 -16.39
CA ALA A 159 -18.35 24.51 -15.24
C ALA A 159 -19.00 23.17 -15.63
N SER A 160 -19.65 23.10 -16.80
CA SER A 160 -20.28 21.88 -17.31
C SER A 160 -19.30 20.73 -17.52
N GLU A 161 -18.08 21.00 -18.01
CA GLU A 161 -17.06 19.99 -18.26
C GLU A 161 -16.51 19.42 -16.94
N VAL A 162 -16.38 20.27 -15.92
CA VAL A 162 -15.98 19.84 -14.57
C VAL A 162 -17.05 18.95 -13.93
N LEU A 163 -18.33 19.33 -14.06
CA LEU A 163 -19.45 18.57 -13.50
C LEU A 163 -19.63 17.22 -14.21
N LEU A 164 -19.49 17.18 -15.54
CA LEU A 164 -19.54 15.94 -16.32
C LEU A 164 -18.44 14.96 -15.89
N TYR A 165 -17.23 15.45 -15.59
CA TYR A 165 -16.19 14.59 -15.03
C TYR A 165 -16.55 14.01 -13.66
N VAL A 166 -17.18 14.83 -12.79
CA VAL A 166 -17.63 14.40 -11.46
C VAL A 166 -18.74 13.34 -11.55
N GLU A 167 -19.58 13.42 -12.58
CA GLU A 167 -20.62 12.43 -12.90
C GLU A 167 -20.05 11.14 -13.50
N ASP A 168 -19.02 11.23 -14.34
CA ASP A 168 -18.31 10.07 -14.93
C ASP A 168 -17.52 9.25 -13.86
N MET A 169 -17.33 9.80 -12.66
CA MET A 169 -16.67 9.07 -11.58
C MET A 169 -17.46 7.83 -11.15
N ASN A 170 -16.75 6.71 -11.01
CA ASN A 170 -17.34 5.43 -10.64
C ASN A 170 -18.11 5.51 -9.29
N PRO A 171 -19.44 5.29 -9.28
CA PRO A 171 -20.28 5.40 -8.08
C PRO A 171 -20.05 4.25 -7.08
N ASP A 172 -19.58 3.09 -7.52
CA ASP A 172 -19.32 1.90 -6.68
C ASP A 172 -18.07 2.06 -5.78
N LYS A 173 -17.34 3.17 -5.90
CA LYS A 173 -16.13 3.45 -5.10
C LYS A 173 -16.26 4.78 -4.34
N PRO A 174 -17.19 4.89 -3.37
CA PRO A 174 -17.51 6.16 -2.70
C PRO A 174 -16.30 6.76 -1.96
N ALA A 175 -15.46 5.93 -1.32
CA ALA A 175 -14.25 6.42 -0.64
C ALA A 175 -13.21 6.99 -1.63
N ASN A 176 -13.08 6.38 -2.82
CA ASN A 176 -12.17 6.86 -3.84
C ASN A 176 -12.68 8.18 -4.44
N ARG A 177 -13.98 8.25 -4.72
CA ARG A 177 -14.66 9.46 -5.17
C ARG A 177 -14.48 10.61 -4.17
N HIS A 178 -14.68 10.35 -2.87
CA HIS A 178 -14.47 11.34 -1.81
C HIS A 178 -13.07 11.98 -1.86
N VAL A 179 -12.03 11.14 -1.94
CA VAL A 179 -10.64 11.60 -2.00
C VAL A 179 -10.38 12.36 -3.31
N SER A 180 -10.91 11.86 -4.44
CA SER A 180 -10.82 12.52 -5.75
C SER A 180 -11.41 13.93 -5.72
N LEU A 181 -12.64 14.08 -5.23
CA LEU A 181 -13.33 15.37 -5.12
C LEU A 181 -12.57 16.35 -4.22
N LYS A 182 -12.01 15.86 -3.10
CA LYS A 182 -11.18 16.69 -2.22
C LYS A 182 -9.92 17.18 -2.92
N ILE A 183 -9.23 16.32 -3.66
CA ILE A 183 -8.01 16.68 -4.39
C ILE A 183 -8.33 17.66 -5.52
N LEU A 184 -9.42 17.43 -6.27
CA LEU A 184 -9.86 18.33 -7.35
C LEU A 184 -10.21 19.71 -6.81
N ARG A 185 -10.93 19.81 -5.69
CA ARG A 185 -11.20 21.10 -5.04
C ARG A 185 -9.92 21.86 -4.74
N ASN A 186 -8.92 21.18 -4.16
CA ASN A 186 -7.64 21.80 -3.86
C ASN A 186 -6.88 22.21 -5.14
N TYR A 187 -6.98 21.41 -6.20
CA TYR A 187 -6.33 21.67 -7.49
C TYR A 187 -6.96 22.87 -8.21
N PHE A 188 -8.29 22.91 -8.36
CA PHE A 188 -8.98 24.05 -8.98
C PHE A 188 -8.82 25.34 -8.18
N LYS A 189 -8.79 25.25 -6.84
CA LYS A 189 -8.46 26.39 -5.99
C LYS A 189 -7.06 26.92 -6.28
N TYR A 190 -6.07 26.03 -6.40
CA TYR A 190 -4.71 26.39 -6.76
C TYR A 190 -4.62 27.03 -8.16
N LEU A 191 -5.34 26.51 -9.16
CA LEU A 191 -5.35 27.10 -10.50
C LEU A 191 -5.91 28.53 -10.52
N TYR A 192 -6.95 28.77 -9.72
CA TYR A 192 -7.52 30.11 -9.56
C TYR A 192 -6.56 31.06 -8.83
N GLU A 193 -5.97 30.61 -7.71
CA GLU A 193 -5.02 31.42 -6.93
C GLU A 193 -3.76 31.82 -7.74
N ASN A 194 -3.30 30.94 -8.66
CA ASN A 194 -2.19 31.23 -9.57
C ASN A 194 -2.61 31.89 -10.89
N LYS A 195 -3.87 32.34 -11.01
CA LYS A 195 -4.41 33.03 -12.18
C LYS A 195 -4.36 32.22 -13.49
N THR A 196 -4.18 30.91 -13.42
CA THR A 196 -4.34 30.01 -14.58
C THR A 196 -5.80 29.93 -15.01
N LEU A 197 -6.73 30.06 -14.06
CA LEU A 197 -8.16 30.16 -14.31
C LEU A 197 -8.68 31.50 -13.81
N SER A 198 -9.57 32.13 -14.59
CA SER A 198 -10.26 33.36 -14.20
C SER A 198 -11.39 33.11 -13.18
N THR A 199 -11.91 31.88 -13.12
CA THR A 199 -13.05 31.49 -12.28
C THR A 199 -12.66 30.36 -11.30
N ASP A 200 -13.11 30.47 -10.06
CA ASP A 200 -12.89 29.46 -9.01
C ASP A 200 -13.88 28.29 -9.13
N TYR A 201 -13.52 27.27 -9.90
CA TYR A 201 -14.31 26.04 -10.01
C TYR A 201 -14.22 25.11 -8.79
N SER A 202 -13.44 25.43 -7.76
CA SER A 202 -13.39 24.59 -6.55
C SER A 202 -14.74 24.55 -5.81
N ARG A 203 -15.57 25.59 -6.00
CA ARG A 203 -16.86 25.77 -5.33
C ARG A 203 -18.00 24.96 -5.94
N ILE A 204 -17.92 24.65 -7.23
CA ILE A 204 -18.94 23.86 -7.95
C ILE A 204 -18.75 22.36 -7.74
N ILE A 205 -17.57 21.92 -7.30
CA ILE A 205 -17.30 20.51 -7.03
C ILE A 205 -18.06 20.12 -5.74
N PRO A 206 -18.98 19.14 -5.81
CA PRO A 206 -19.84 18.81 -4.69
C PRO A 206 -19.03 18.31 -3.49
N LYS A 207 -19.47 18.71 -2.29
CA LYS A 207 -19.13 17.98 -1.08
C LYS A 207 -19.98 16.72 -1.09
N ASP A 208 -19.34 15.56 -1.11
CA ASP A 208 -20.06 14.31 -0.99
C ASP A 208 -20.43 14.05 0.47
N ASN A 209 -21.64 13.51 0.68
CA ASN A 209 -22.11 13.06 1.99
C ASN A 209 -21.45 11.72 2.39
N TYR A 210 -20.14 11.56 2.15
CA TYR A 210 -19.40 10.38 2.52
C TYR A 210 -19.38 10.25 4.05
N LYS A 211 -20.35 9.49 4.57
CA LYS A 211 -20.40 9.11 5.97
C LYS A 211 -19.32 8.06 6.18
N ASN A 212 -18.18 8.48 6.70
CA ASN A 212 -17.19 7.58 7.25
C ASN A 212 -17.76 6.99 8.55
N GLN A 213 -18.77 6.13 8.45
CA GLN A 213 -19.27 5.41 9.62
C GLN A 213 -18.09 4.61 10.18
N PRO A 214 -17.66 4.86 11.43
CA PRO A 214 -16.50 4.19 11.97
C PRO A 214 -16.87 2.73 12.16
N LYS A 215 -16.47 1.88 11.21
CA LYS A 215 -16.54 0.44 11.37
C LYS A 215 -15.75 0.10 12.62
N LEU A 216 -16.33 -0.73 13.50
CA LEU A 216 -15.62 -1.22 14.67
C LEU A 216 -14.26 -1.77 14.24
N PRO A 217 -13.16 -1.37 14.89
CA PRO A 217 -11.85 -1.89 14.55
C PRO A 217 -11.86 -3.41 14.65
N SER A 218 -11.27 -4.07 13.67
CA SER A 218 -11.10 -5.52 13.76
C SER A 218 -9.96 -5.80 14.73
N THR A 219 -10.28 -6.38 15.88
CA THR A 219 -9.36 -6.84 16.92
C THR A 219 -9.39 -8.36 16.98
N PHE A 220 -8.35 -8.99 17.52
CA PHE A 220 -8.21 -10.42 17.74
C PHE A 220 -7.99 -10.72 19.22
N THR A 221 -8.53 -11.85 19.70
CA THR A 221 -8.39 -12.27 21.10
C THR A 221 -7.00 -12.83 21.38
N ASP A 222 -6.63 -12.97 22.66
CA ASP A 222 -5.32 -13.51 23.03
C ASP A 222 -5.13 -14.96 22.58
N VAL A 223 -6.23 -15.73 22.53
CA VAL A 223 -6.26 -17.09 21.97
C VAL A 223 -5.97 -17.06 20.46
N GLU A 224 -6.64 -16.20 19.72
CA GLU A 224 -6.42 -16.03 18.27
C GLU A 224 -5.00 -15.54 17.97
N ILE A 225 -4.49 -14.58 18.75
CA ILE A 225 -3.12 -14.07 18.63
C ILE A 225 -2.10 -15.18 18.90
N THR A 226 -2.33 -16.00 19.91
CA THR A 226 -1.47 -17.16 20.21
C THR A 226 -1.49 -18.16 19.06
N GLN A 227 -2.67 -18.44 18.49
CA GLN A 227 -2.83 -19.33 17.34
C GLN A 227 -2.11 -18.78 16.09
N LEU A 228 -2.19 -17.46 15.85
CA LEU A 228 -1.46 -16.78 14.79
C LEU A 228 0.05 -16.96 14.95
N LEU A 229 0.59 -16.67 16.15
CA LEU A 229 2.02 -16.77 16.42
C LEU A 229 2.52 -18.22 16.31
N LYS A 230 1.73 -19.21 16.75
CA LYS A 230 2.04 -20.65 16.60
C LYS A 230 2.07 -21.12 15.15
N SER A 231 1.36 -20.46 14.23
CA SER A 231 1.35 -20.80 12.80
C SER A 231 2.65 -20.46 12.08
N VAL A 232 3.56 -19.72 12.73
CA VAL A 232 4.83 -19.30 12.14
C VAL A 232 5.86 -20.41 12.29
N ASP A 233 6.23 -21.04 11.17
CA ASP A 233 7.38 -21.94 11.12
C ASP A 233 8.68 -21.14 11.34
N ARG A 234 9.29 -21.29 12.52
CA ARG A 234 10.54 -20.63 12.92
C ARG A 234 11.80 -21.43 12.53
N GLY A 235 11.65 -22.60 11.92
CA GLY A 235 12.76 -23.43 11.46
C GLY A 235 13.58 -22.76 10.36
N ASN A 236 12.93 -21.99 9.49
CA ASN A 236 13.57 -21.32 8.35
C ASN A 236 13.90 -19.83 8.62
N PRO A 237 14.87 -19.24 7.88
CA PRO A 237 15.26 -17.82 7.99
C PRO A 237 14.11 -16.81 7.90
N LYS A 238 13.25 -16.97 6.88
CA LYS A 238 12.10 -16.09 6.64
C LYS A 238 11.11 -16.12 7.82
N GLY A 239 10.88 -17.30 8.39
CA GLY A 239 9.98 -17.47 9.52
C GLY A 239 10.45 -16.81 10.80
N LYS A 240 11.76 -16.84 11.09
CA LYS A 240 12.34 -16.10 12.22
C LYS A 240 12.12 -14.60 12.08
N ARG A 241 12.36 -14.06 10.88
CA ARG A 241 12.08 -12.65 10.55
C ARG A 241 10.60 -12.32 10.76
N ASP A 242 9.72 -13.08 10.11
CA ASP A 242 8.28 -12.84 10.11
C ASP A 242 7.70 -12.92 11.54
N TYR A 243 8.21 -13.84 12.37
CA TYR A 243 7.84 -13.97 13.78
C TYR A 243 8.23 -12.72 14.60
N ALA A 244 9.45 -12.23 14.47
CA ALA A 244 9.91 -11.02 15.16
C ALA A 244 9.08 -9.78 14.74
N MET A 245 8.80 -9.63 13.44
CA MET A 245 7.96 -8.55 12.92
C MET A 245 6.52 -8.62 13.45
N LEU A 246 5.95 -9.82 13.57
CA LEU A 246 4.61 -10.03 14.16
C LEU A 246 4.60 -9.64 15.65
N LEU A 247 5.62 -10.03 16.41
CA LEU A 247 5.73 -9.66 17.82
C LEU A 247 5.82 -8.14 18.01
N LEU A 248 6.59 -7.42 17.20
CA LEU A 248 6.62 -5.95 17.24
C LEU A 248 5.23 -5.33 17.01
N ALA A 249 4.45 -5.88 16.07
CA ALA A 249 3.10 -5.39 15.80
C ALA A 249 2.09 -5.73 16.91
N ILE A 250 2.21 -6.91 17.51
CA ILE A 250 1.24 -7.47 18.46
C ILE A 250 1.52 -7.03 19.89
N ARG A 251 2.79 -6.95 20.28
CA ARG A 251 3.22 -6.67 21.66
C ARG A 251 3.55 -5.21 21.91
N LEU A 252 4.00 -4.50 20.88
CA LEU A 252 4.36 -3.09 20.97
C LEU A 252 3.43 -2.19 20.13
N GLY A 253 2.48 -2.78 19.41
CA GLY A 253 1.51 -2.03 18.62
C GLY A 253 2.11 -1.24 17.46
N LEU A 254 3.36 -1.49 17.05
CA LEU A 254 4.03 -0.69 16.02
C LEU A 254 3.33 -0.79 14.66
N ARG A 255 3.34 0.30 13.87
CA ARG A 255 2.78 0.27 12.51
C ARG A 255 3.71 -0.53 11.60
N ALA A 256 3.13 -1.08 10.53
CA ALA A 256 3.91 -1.79 9.52
C ALA A 256 5.01 -0.91 8.89
N SER A 257 4.76 0.39 8.69
CA SER A 257 5.80 1.31 8.23
C SER A 257 6.95 1.40 9.22
N ASP A 258 6.64 1.60 10.50
CA ASP A 258 7.65 1.81 11.54
C ASP A 258 8.50 0.54 11.76
N ILE A 259 7.88 -0.65 11.67
CA ILE A 259 8.61 -1.93 11.75
C ILE A 259 9.51 -2.13 10.52
N CYS A 260 9.04 -1.79 9.33
CA CYS A 260 9.79 -1.95 8.09
C CYS A 260 10.97 -0.97 7.96
N GLU A 261 10.87 0.21 8.57
CA GLU A 261 11.92 1.24 8.57
C GLU A 261 12.83 1.15 9.82
N LEU A 262 12.62 0.16 10.70
CA LEU A 262 13.45 -0.02 11.88
C LEU A 262 14.90 -0.34 11.50
N THR A 263 15.85 0.38 12.06
CA THR A 263 17.31 0.20 11.88
C THR A 263 17.96 -0.37 13.13
N PHE A 264 19.25 -0.75 13.04
CA PHE A 264 20.01 -1.19 14.22
C PHE A 264 20.13 -0.10 15.28
N ASP A 265 20.29 1.15 14.88
CA ASP A 265 20.43 2.31 15.78
C ASP A 265 19.16 2.58 16.61
N ASN A 266 18.01 2.06 16.16
CA ASN A 266 16.76 2.19 16.90
C ASN A 266 16.66 1.23 18.09
N VAL A 267 17.52 0.21 18.20
CA VAL A 267 17.44 -0.83 19.23
C VAL A 267 18.60 -0.68 20.20
N ILE A 268 18.32 -0.18 21.40
CA ILE A 268 19.32 0.09 22.43
C ILE A 268 19.30 -1.07 23.42
N TRP A 269 20.14 -2.06 23.16
CA TRP A 269 20.17 -3.34 23.88
C TRP A 269 20.54 -3.16 25.36
N GLU A 270 21.47 -2.25 25.67
CA GLU A 270 21.96 -1.98 27.01
C GLU A 270 20.86 -1.43 27.93
N ARG A 271 19.88 -0.72 27.33
CA ARG A 271 18.74 -0.12 28.03
C ARG A 271 17.45 -0.92 27.88
N ASN A 272 17.44 -1.99 27.09
CA ASN A 272 16.23 -2.74 26.71
C ASN A 272 15.11 -1.82 26.18
N ILE A 273 15.43 -0.93 25.25
CA ILE A 273 14.45 -0.04 24.62
C ILE A 273 14.57 -0.02 23.10
N ILE A 274 13.47 0.35 22.45
CA ILE A 274 13.38 0.71 21.04
C ILE A 274 13.02 2.20 20.96
N GLN A 275 13.87 3.00 20.32
CA GLN A 275 13.65 4.41 20.06
C GLN A 275 13.51 4.65 18.56
N LEU A 276 12.41 5.27 18.12
CA LEU A 276 12.20 5.59 16.71
C LEU A 276 11.34 6.84 16.51
N VAL A 277 11.53 7.50 15.38
CA VAL A 277 10.62 8.52 14.87
C VAL A 277 9.60 7.83 13.97
N GLN A 278 8.32 7.92 14.33
CA GLN A 278 7.26 7.24 13.59
C GLN A 278 7.13 7.80 12.17
N PHE A 279 7.09 6.90 11.18
CA PHE A 279 7.11 7.26 9.76
C PHE A 279 5.91 8.11 9.33
N LYS A 280 4.72 7.82 9.89
CA LYS A 280 3.48 8.52 9.49
C LYS A 280 3.29 9.85 10.21
N THR A 281 3.67 9.95 11.47
CA THR A 281 3.33 11.07 12.35
C THR A 281 4.50 11.99 12.62
N GLY A 282 5.75 11.55 12.37
CA GLY A 282 6.95 12.29 12.73
C GLY A 282 7.21 12.36 14.24
N LYS A 283 6.43 11.63 15.06
CA LYS A 283 6.56 11.65 16.51
C LYS A 283 7.65 10.68 16.96
N ALA A 284 8.60 11.16 17.77
CA ALA A 284 9.54 10.31 18.47
C ALA A 284 8.83 9.49 19.56
N ILE A 285 9.10 8.19 19.61
CA ILE A 285 8.60 7.29 20.64
C ILE A 285 9.74 6.45 21.22
N GLU A 286 9.61 6.11 22.50
CA GLU A 286 10.45 5.15 23.20
C GLU A 286 9.54 4.02 23.71
N LEU A 287 9.88 2.77 23.37
CA LEU A 287 9.12 1.59 23.75
C LEU A 287 10.04 0.58 24.45
N PRO A 288 9.54 -0.19 25.43
CA PRO A 288 10.33 -1.23 26.05
C PRO A 288 10.61 -2.36 25.06
N LEU A 289 11.85 -2.86 25.03
CA LEU A 289 12.22 -4.08 24.34
C LEU A 289 11.88 -5.27 25.24
N LEU A 290 10.66 -5.78 25.10
CA LEU A 290 10.21 -6.93 25.88
C LEU A 290 11.10 -8.17 25.60
N PRO A 291 11.40 -9.02 26.61
CA PRO A 291 12.30 -10.16 26.43
C PRO A 291 11.90 -11.10 25.27
N GLU A 292 10.60 -11.36 25.09
CA GLU A 292 10.13 -12.20 23.97
C GLU A 292 10.40 -11.57 22.60
N VAL A 293 10.32 -10.24 22.50
CA VAL A 293 10.57 -9.46 21.29
C VAL A 293 12.07 -9.44 21.01
N GLY A 294 12.88 -9.08 22.01
CA GLY A 294 14.34 -9.07 21.91
C GLY A 294 14.91 -10.43 21.52
N ASN A 295 14.44 -11.51 22.15
CA ASN A 295 14.86 -12.87 21.82
C ASN A 295 14.50 -13.27 20.38
N ALA A 296 13.32 -12.89 19.90
CA ALA A 296 12.91 -13.16 18.51
C ALA A 296 13.77 -12.37 17.51
N MET A 297 14.07 -11.11 17.83
CA MET A 297 14.94 -10.24 17.04
C MET A 297 16.37 -10.80 16.98
N ILE A 298 16.96 -11.19 18.12
CA ILE A 298 18.27 -11.83 18.18
C ILE A 298 18.30 -13.14 17.38
N ALA A 299 17.27 -13.98 17.51
CA ALA A 299 17.20 -15.24 16.77
C ALA A 299 17.17 -15.01 15.26
N TYR A 300 16.49 -13.96 14.79
CA TYR A 300 16.53 -13.56 13.40
C TYR A 300 17.93 -13.06 12.99
N LEU A 301 18.56 -12.16 13.77
CA LEU A 301 19.89 -11.66 13.45
C LEU A 301 20.94 -12.77 13.35
N LYS A 302 20.92 -13.73 14.29
CA LYS A 302 21.90 -14.82 14.33
C LYS A 302 21.68 -15.90 13.28
N TYR A 303 20.42 -16.23 12.98
CA TYR A 303 20.07 -17.46 12.26
C TYR A 303 19.13 -17.26 11.07
N GLY A 304 18.86 -16.01 10.69
CA GLY A 304 17.88 -15.73 9.64
C GLY A 304 18.15 -14.50 8.77
N ARG A 305 18.91 -13.50 9.25
CA ARG A 305 19.22 -12.29 8.48
C ARG A 305 20.36 -12.57 7.50
N PRO A 306 20.17 -12.39 6.19
CA PRO A 306 21.26 -12.40 5.23
C PRO A 306 22.36 -11.36 5.55
N VAL A 307 23.59 -11.64 5.13
CA VAL A 307 24.69 -10.67 5.17
C VAL A 307 24.45 -9.62 4.09
N THR A 308 24.42 -8.35 4.48
CA THR A 308 24.18 -7.18 3.62
C THR A 308 24.63 -5.91 4.33
N ASP A 309 24.97 -4.88 3.57
CA ASP A 309 25.33 -3.55 4.08
C ASP A 309 24.10 -2.67 4.40
N ASP A 310 22.89 -3.16 4.11
CA ASP A 310 21.65 -2.45 4.47
C ASP A 310 21.54 -2.35 6.02
N ASN A 311 21.35 -1.13 6.55
CA ASN A 311 21.26 -0.85 7.99
C ASN A 311 19.87 -1.19 8.59
N HIS A 312 18.89 -1.54 7.77
CA HIS A 312 17.56 -1.90 8.27
C HIS A 312 17.61 -3.25 9.00
N PHE A 313 16.88 -3.32 10.12
CA PHE A 313 16.80 -4.51 10.93
C PHE A 313 16.23 -5.67 10.10
N PHE A 314 15.10 -5.44 9.41
CA PHE A 314 14.38 -6.46 8.64
C PHE A 314 14.56 -6.30 7.13
N ILE A 315 15.15 -7.33 6.52
CA ILE A 315 15.42 -7.37 5.08
C ILE A 315 14.68 -8.52 4.39
N HIS A 316 14.60 -8.47 3.06
CA HIS A 316 14.12 -9.57 2.25
C HIS A 316 15.00 -10.82 2.45
N ALA A 317 14.35 -11.98 2.55
CA ALA A 317 15.05 -13.26 2.74
C ALA A 317 15.74 -13.76 1.45
N LEU A 318 15.42 -13.13 0.31
CA LEU A 318 15.99 -13.43 -1.01
C LEU A 318 16.57 -12.13 -1.57
N ALA A 319 17.60 -12.24 -2.40
CA ALA A 319 18.20 -11.11 -3.07
C ALA A 319 17.20 -10.36 -3.98
N PRO A 320 17.32 -9.02 -4.15
CA PRO A 320 18.29 -8.14 -3.49
C PRO A 320 17.95 -8.01 -1.99
N TYR A 321 18.95 -8.16 -1.12
CA TYR A 321 18.80 -8.16 0.34
C TYR A 321 18.54 -6.75 0.89
N GLU A 322 17.46 -6.16 0.41
CA GLU A 322 16.97 -4.81 0.73
C GLU A 322 15.94 -4.88 1.84
N ARG A 323 15.67 -3.73 2.46
CA ARG A 323 14.59 -3.57 3.45
C ARG A 323 13.25 -4.14 2.97
N ILE A 324 12.51 -4.70 3.91
CA ILE A 324 11.13 -5.13 3.65
C ILE A 324 10.18 -3.92 3.54
N HIS A 325 9.17 -3.99 2.66
CA HIS A 325 8.17 -2.92 2.54
C HIS A 325 6.89 -3.25 3.32
N SER A 326 6.14 -2.21 3.69
CA SER A 326 4.87 -2.38 4.45
C SER A 326 3.83 -3.23 3.72
N SER A 327 3.83 -3.23 2.37
CA SER A 327 2.99 -4.12 1.57
C SER A 327 3.35 -5.60 1.75
N ASP A 328 4.65 -5.90 1.89
CA ASP A 328 5.14 -7.26 2.11
C ASP A 328 4.72 -7.75 3.49
N MET A 329 4.81 -6.89 4.50
CA MET A 329 4.29 -7.19 5.83
C MET A 329 2.77 -7.42 5.79
N GLY A 330 2.03 -6.64 4.99
CA GLY A 330 0.60 -6.87 4.76
C GLY A 330 0.30 -8.27 4.21
N ASN A 331 1.06 -8.70 3.20
CA ASN A 331 0.96 -10.03 2.61
C ASN A 331 1.38 -11.13 3.60
N MET A 332 2.43 -10.89 4.38
CA MET A 332 2.91 -11.76 5.44
C MET A 332 1.84 -12.00 6.50
N VAL A 333 1.22 -10.94 7.04
CA VAL A 333 0.13 -11.07 8.03
C VAL A 333 -1.03 -11.87 7.44
N ARG A 334 -1.42 -11.60 6.18
CA ARG A 334 -2.47 -12.37 5.51
C ARG A 334 -2.13 -13.86 5.40
N LYS A 335 -0.90 -14.19 5.01
CA LYS A 335 -0.41 -15.58 4.93
C LYS A 335 -0.59 -16.28 6.28
N TYR A 336 -0.12 -15.68 7.37
CA TYR A 336 -0.21 -16.30 8.69
C TYR A 336 -1.64 -16.34 9.24
N MET A 337 -2.47 -15.35 8.93
CA MET A 337 -3.91 -15.41 9.23
C MET A 337 -4.55 -16.64 8.57
N THR A 338 -4.26 -16.90 7.30
CA THR A 338 -4.75 -18.11 6.61
C THR A 338 -4.21 -19.40 7.24
N LEU A 339 -2.90 -19.48 7.50
CA LEU A 339 -2.27 -20.67 8.10
C LEU A 339 -2.76 -20.96 9.52
N SER A 340 -3.08 -19.92 10.27
CA SER A 340 -3.57 -20.02 11.65
C SER A 340 -4.97 -20.60 11.74
N LYS A 341 -5.75 -20.64 10.65
CA LYS A 341 -7.16 -21.08 10.62
C LYS A 341 -8.10 -20.25 11.50
N ILE A 342 -7.73 -19.01 11.83
CA ILE A 342 -8.61 -18.06 12.52
C ILE A 342 -9.76 -17.69 11.58
N ASN A 343 -10.99 -17.63 12.09
CA ASN A 343 -12.13 -17.14 11.30
C ASN A 343 -12.13 -15.60 11.26
N TYR A 344 -11.73 -15.04 10.11
CA TYR A 344 -11.69 -13.60 9.87
C TYR A 344 -12.57 -13.14 8.71
N SER A 345 -13.53 -13.95 8.24
CA SER A 345 -14.33 -13.67 7.03
C SER A 345 -15.02 -12.30 7.02
N ASN A 346 -15.42 -11.80 8.19
CA ASN A 346 -16.06 -10.49 8.36
C ASN A 346 -15.16 -9.44 9.03
N ARG A 347 -13.83 -9.68 9.07
CA ARG A 347 -12.85 -8.86 9.79
C ARG A 347 -11.69 -8.44 8.89
N LYS A 348 -11.18 -7.24 9.12
CA LYS A 348 -9.88 -6.83 8.59
C LYS A 348 -8.80 -7.66 9.28
N HIS A 349 -7.80 -8.09 8.51
CA HIS A 349 -6.80 -9.07 8.90
C HIS A 349 -5.39 -8.65 8.43
N GLY A 350 -5.11 -7.34 8.50
CA GLY A 350 -3.81 -6.78 8.13
C GLY A 350 -3.02 -6.28 9.35
N PRO A 351 -1.84 -5.66 9.16
CA PRO A 351 -1.03 -5.18 10.28
C PRO A 351 -1.77 -4.21 11.22
N HIS A 352 -2.67 -3.38 10.66
CA HIS A 352 -3.48 -2.46 11.47
C HIS A 352 -4.43 -3.19 12.42
N SER A 353 -4.97 -4.35 12.04
CA SER A 353 -5.83 -5.11 12.96
C SER A 353 -5.04 -5.73 14.11
N LEU A 354 -3.76 -6.09 13.91
CA LEU A 354 -2.88 -6.52 15.01
C LEU A 354 -2.63 -5.39 16.00
N ARG A 355 -2.35 -4.18 15.49
CA ARG A 355 -2.22 -2.98 16.31
C ARG A 355 -3.52 -2.64 17.06
N HIS A 356 -4.68 -2.83 16.42
CA HIS A 356 -5.97 -2.66 17.10
C HIS A 356 -6.17 -3.71 18.19
N SER A 357 -5.74 -4.96 17.99
CA SER A 357 -5.75 -5.98 19.04
C SER A 357 -4.91 -5.56 20.24
N PHE A 358 -3.70 -5.03 20.01
CA PHE A 358 -2.85 -4.50 21.08
C PHE A 358 -3.54 -3.39 21.87
N ALA A 359 -4.07 -2.37 21.18
CA ALA A 359 -4.81 -1.29 21.84
C ALA A 359 -6.03 -1.78 22.61
N SER A 360 -6.75 -2.77 22.07
CA SER A 360 -7.90 -3.38 22.71
C SER A 360 -7.53 -4.23 23.93
N ALA A 361 -6.36 -4.87 23.93
CA ALA A 361 -5.84 -5.60 25.09
C ALA A 361 -5.51 -4.63 26.23
N LEU A 362 -4.75 -3.55 25.95
CA LEU A 362 -4.45 -2.52 26.94
C LEU A 362 -5.71 -1.89 27.54
N LEU A 363 -6.72 -1.63 26.70
CA LEU A 363 -7.99 -1.07 27.16
C LEU A 363 -8.72 -2.06 28.10
N ARG A 364 -8.71 -3.36 27.77
CA ARG A 364 -9.28 -4.42 28.61
C ARG A 364 -8.55 -4.54 29.96
N ASP A 365 -7.25 -4.32 29.96
CA ASP A 365 -6.38 -4.27 31.15
C ASP A 365 -6.52 -2.94 31.92
N LYS A 366 -7.51 -2.11 31.56
CA LYS A 366 -7.83 -0.82 32.19
C LYS A 366 -6.71 0.20 32.13
N VAL A 367 -5.83 0.11 31.13
CA VAL A 367 -4.81 1.13 30.89
C VAL A 367 -5.49 2.44 30.45
N PRO A 368 -5.16 3.59 31.07
CA PRO A 368 -5.77 4.86 30.70
C PRO A 368 -5.56 5.22 29.22
N LEU A 369 -6.60 5.76 28.56
CA LEU A 369 -6.53 6.15 27.14
C LEU A 369 -5.35 7.07 26.79
N PRO A 370 -4.95 8.07 27.60
CA PRO A 370 -3.77 8.87 27.29
C PRO A 370 -2.50 8.03 27.19
N VAL A 371 -2.34 7.03 28.06
CA VAL A 371 -1.19 6.11 28.05
C VAL A 371 -1.23 5.22 26.80
N ILE A 372 -2.41 4.71 26.44
CA ILE A 372 -2.59 3.95 25.18
C ILE A 372 -2.25 4.83 23.97
N SER A 373 -2.71 6.09 23.97
CA SER A 373 -2.43 7.06 22.90
C SER A 373 -0.94 7.34 22.74
N GLU A 374 -0.24 7.46 23.87
CA GLU A 374 1.21 7.68 23.92
C GLU A 374 1.99 6.45 23.42
N ALA A 375 1.67 5.27 23.94
CA ALA A 375 2.28 4.00 23.52
C ALA A 375 2.07 3.74 22.02
N LEU A 376 0.93 4.14 21.47
CA LEU A 376 0.65 4.06 20.05
C LEU A 376 1.30 5.21 19.24
N GLY A 377 1.72 6.31 19.85
CA GLY A 377 2.21 7.50 19.17
C GLY A 377 1.12 8.15 18.29
N HIS A 378 -0.09 8.29 18.82
CA HIS A 378 -1.16 9.02 18.12
C HIS A 378 -0.96 10.54 18.28
N SER A 379 -1.10 11.29 17.19
CA SER A 379 -1.03 12.75 17.17
C SER A 379 -2.31 13.43 17.66
N SER A 380 -3.42 12.69 17.71
CA SER A 380 -4.74 13.17 18.12
C SER A 380 -5.45 12.10 18.96
N MET A 381 -6.13 12.51 20.03
CA MET A 381 -6.92 11.60 20.86
C MET A 381 -8.07 10.94 20.07
N ASP A 382 -8.61 11.58 19.04
CA ASP A 382 -9.69 11.03 18.20
C ASP A 382 -9.37 9.65 17.62
N SER A 383 -8.10 9.43 17.28
CA SER A 383 -7.63 8.14 16.77
C SER A 383 -7.64 7.04 17.83
N THR A 384 -7.49 7.41 19.10
CA THR A 384 -7.52 6.51 20.26
C THR A 384 -8.95 6.31 20.76
N MET A 385 -9.81 7.34 20.68
CA MET A 385 -11.24 7.27 21.04
C MET A 385 -12.02 6.23 20.24
N LEU A 386 -11.55 5.89 19.03
CA LEU A 386 -12.07 4.78 18.23
C LEU A 386 -12.12 3.44 19.00
N TYR A 387 -11.18 3.22 19.94
CA TYR A 387 -11.09 1.99 20.71
C TYR A 387 -12.13 1.89 21.82
N LEU A 388 -12.64 3.01 22.34
CA LEU A 388 -13.72 2.99 23.35
C LEU A 388 -14.95 2.23 22.86
N ARG A 389 -15.24 2.29 21.56
CA ARG A 389 -16.37 1.58 20.95
C ARG A 389 -16.26 0.06 21.05
N ILE A 390 -15.06 -0.45 21.31
CA ILE A 390 -14.77 -1.88 21.43
C ILE A 390 -15.00 -2.36 22.87
N ASP A 391 -14.74 -1.51 23.86
CA ASP A 391 -14.90 -1.83 25.28
C ASP A 391 -16.35 -1.60 25.74
N LYS A 392 -17.23 -2.50 25.27
CA LYS A 392 -18.66 -2.49 25.61
C LYS A 392 -18.90 -2.59 27.12
N ASP A 393 -18.02 -3.27 27.86
CA ASP A 393 -18.23 -3.51 29.29
C ASP A 393 -17.89 -2.28 30.13
N SER A 394 -16.85 -1.51 29.77
CA SER A 394 -16.66 -0.18 30.38
C SER A 394 -17.74 0.80 29.95
N LEU A 395 -18.19 0.78 28.69
CA LEU A 395 -19.29 1.62 28.23
C LEU A 395 -20.61 1.35 28.97
N LYS A 396 -20.91 0.08 29.30
CA LYS A 396 -22.08 -0.28 30.11
C LYS A 396 -22.07 0.36 31.50
N LYS A 397 -20.90 0.58 32.11
CA LYS A 397 -20.79 1.23 33.43
C LYS A 397 -21.07 2.73 33.38
N CYS A 398 -20.86 3.35 32.21
CA CYS A 398 -21.17 4.76 31.98
C CYS A 398 -22.58 4.97 31.40
N ALA A 399 -23.33 3.89 31.15
CA ALA A 399 -24.70 4.01 30.71
C ALA A 399 -25.54 4.58 31.87
N LEU A 400 -26.24 5.67 31.61
CA LEU A 400 -27.25 6.18 32.53
C LEU A 400 -28.34 5.11 32.70
N GLU A 401 -28.85 4.95 33.92
CA GLU A 401 -30.01 4.10 34.15
C GLU A 401 -31.15 4.57 33.25
N VAL A 402 -31.75 3.61 32.52
CA VAL A 402 -32.94 3.91 31.74
C VAL A 402 -34.05 4.20 32.75
N PRO A 403 -34.62 5.42 32.78
CA PRO A 403 -35.70 5.72 33.71
C PRO A 403 -36.85 4.74 33.45
N ALA A 404 -37.45 4.19 34.51
CA ALA A 404 -38.65 3.39 34.36
C ALA A 404 -39.75 4.25 33.73
N LEU A 405 -40.09 3.97 32.47
CA LEU A 405 -41.17 4.66 31.79
C LEU A 405 -42.49 4.17 32.39
N LYS A 406 -43.35 5.10 32.82
CA LYS A 406 -44.70 4.77 33.29
C LYS A 406 -45.46 4.04 32.16
N ALA A 407 -46.32 3.08 32.50
CA ALA A 407 -47.13 2.33 31.52
C ALA A 407 -47.87 3.25 30.53
N SER A 408 -48.31 4.42 31.00
CA SER A 408 -48.94 5.49 30.20
C SER A 408 -48.08 6.01 29.03
N PHE A 409 -46.76 5.82 29.05
CA PHE A 409 -45.87 6.18 27.94
C PHE A 409 -46.02 5.22 26.74
N TYR A 410 -46.27 3.93 27.00
CA TYR A 410 -46.50 2.92 25.97
C TYR A 410 -47.93 2.91 25.44
N GLU A 411 -48.86 3.52 26.17
CA GLU A 411 -50.28 3.63 25.83
C GLU A 411 -50.63 4.92 25.07
N GLN A 412 -49.64 5.75 24.71
CA GLN A 412 -49.87 6.95 23.91
C GLN A 412 -50.34 6.54 22.50
N LYS A 413 -51.65 6.57 22.27
CA LYS A 413 -52.21 6.56 20.92
C LYS A 413 -51.76 7.83 20.22
N ILE A 414 -51.06 7.68 19.10
CA ILE A 414 -50.73 8.77 18.19
C ILE A 414 -52.06 9.44 17.79
N SER A 415 -52.23 10.69 18.19
CA SER A 415 -53.41 11.51 17.88
C SER A 415 -53.34 12.06 16.46
#